data_AF-A0A485LH16-F1
#
_entry.id   AF-A0A485LH16-F1
#
_cell.length_a   1.000
_cell.length_b   1.000
_cell.length_c   1.000
_cell.angle_alpha   90.00
_cell.angle_beta   90.00
_cell.angle_gamma   90.00
#
_symmetry.space_group_name_H-M   'P 1'
#
loop_
_entity.id
_entity.type
_entity.pdbx_description
1 polymer ?
#
loop_
_entity_poly.entity_id
_entity_poly.type
_entity_poly.pdbx_seq_one_letter_code
_entity_poly.pdbx_strand_id
1 'polypeptide(L)'
;MAEPYAYDVYPLSCIFKPVVEEPLKSDDDGNFQSPLTGANTYSRASRPPRPADLLSDLEKEHFTNVAKHMTQALLAATNYTQVKSWKRIHDQINRTEGSSLGPCNVHAVTKVDADFNYIAEALITTTTDAYKTMMSMISCDFIDDAVLTNVMTPTAENSHRYVGLKWAAFKNLIPSKDKDFIILEVTLS
;
A
#
# COMPACT_ATOMS: atom_id res chain seq x y z
N MET A 1 -32.30 26.58 -3.75
CA MET A 1 -32.03 25.50 -2.79
C MET A 1 -31.52 24.33 -3.60
N ALA A 2 -30.21 24.13 -3.63
CA ALA A 2 -29.60 22.98 -4.30
C ALA A 2 -29.57 21.82 -3.30
N GLU A 3 -30.02 20.64 -3.72
CA GLU A 3 -29.91 19.42 -2.92
C GLU A 3 -28.43 19.07 -2.71
N PRO A 4 -28.00 18.71 -1.49
CA PRO A 4 -26.64 18.24 -1.29
C PRO A 4 -26.51 16.86 -1.94
N TYR A 5 -25.73 16.78 -3.02
CA TYR A 5 -25.32 15.51 -3.62
C TYR A 5 -24.56 14.71 -2.56
N ALA A 6 -25.20 13.66 -2.04
CA ALA A 6 -24.54 12.69 -1.18
C ALA A 6 -23.63 11.84 -2.07
N TYR A 7 -22.35 12.20 -2.14
CA TYR A 7 -21.34 11.28 -2.64
C TYR A 7 -21.00 10.31 -1.51
N ASP A 8 -21.14 9.02 -1.77
CA ASP A 8 -20.50 7.98 -0.96
C ASP A 8 -19.00 8.13 -1.15
N VAL A 9 -18.38 8.98 -0.31
CA VAL A 9 -16.93 9.03 -0.20
C VAL A 9 -16.53 7.74 0.49
N TYR A 10 -15.70 6.93 -0.18
CA TYR A 10 -15.05 5.76 0.40
C TYR A 10 -13.65 6.15 0.89
N PRO A 11 -13.49 6.90 2.01
CA PRO A 11 -12.14 7.17 2.50
C PRO A 11 -11.58 5.86 3.08
N LEU A 12 -10.37 5.53 2.62
CA LEU A 12 -9.50 4.49 3.18
C LEU A 12 -9.99 3.04 3.02
N SER A 13 -10.24 2.63 1.79
CA SER A 13 -9.92 1.25 1.42
C SER A 13 -8.41 1.13 1.20
N CYS A 14 -7.61 1.26 2.27
CA CYS A 14 -6.26 0.74 2.26
C CYS A 14 -6.37 -0.78 2.18
N ILE A 15 -6.40 -1.35 0.98
CA ILE A 15 -6.06 -2.76 0.83
C ILE A 15 -4.56 -2.84 1.09
N PHE A 16 -4.20 -3.08 2.34
CA PHE A 16 -2.90 -3.59 2.71
C PHE A 16 -2.84 -5.03 2.20
N LYS A 17 -2.35 -5.24 0.97
CA LYS A 17 -1.77 -6.52 0.62
C LYS A 17 -0.27 -6.42 0.91
N PRO A 18 0.25 -7.08 1.96
CA PRO A 18 1.68 -7.19 2.12
C PRO A 18 2.25 -7.84 0.86
N VAL A 19 3.18 -7.14 0.19
CA VAL A 19 3.84 -7.65 -1.02
C VAL A 19 4.87 -8.75 -0.67
N VAL A 20 5.23 -8.91 0.61
CA VAL A 20 6.20 -9.90 1.07
C VAL A 20 5.73 -10.55 2.39
N GLU A 21 5.28 -11.80 2.33
CA GLU A 21 5.29 -12.73 3.47
C GLU A 21 6.33 -13.82 3.17
N GLU A 22 7.62 -13.47 3.23
CA GLU A 22 8.66 -14.50 3.33
C GLU A 22 9.39 -14.34 4.67
N PRO A 23 9.37 -15.36 5.55
CA PRO A 23 10.19 -15.32 6.75
C PRO A 23 11.67 -15.37 6.35
N LEU A 24 12.43 -14.37 6.79
CA LEU A 24 13.89 -14.40 6.77
C LEU A 24 14.35 -15.67 7.50
N LYS A 25 14.84 -16.66 6.74
CA LYS A 25 15.55 -17.82 7.32
C LYS A 25 16.86 -17.31 7.90
N SER A 26 17.05 -17.54 9.19
CA SER A 26 18.34 -17.41 9.86
C SER A 26 19.19 -18.63 9.50
N ASP A 27 20.20 -18.45 8.66
CA ASP A 27 21.25 -19.44 8.50
C ASP A 27 22.28 -19.21 9.62
N ASP A 28 22.14 -19.98 10.68
CA ASP A 28 23.18 -20.20 11.69
C ASP A 28 23.86 -21.52 11.30
N ASP A 29 25.14 -21.46 10.96
CA ASP A 29 26.15 -22.49 11.23
C ASP A 29 27.44 -22.15 10.45
N GLY A 30 28.42 -21.64 11.18
CA GLY A 30 29.77 -21.46 10.68
C GLY A 30 30.46 -22.81 10.42
N ASN A 31 31.09 -22.96 9.26
CA ASN A 31 32.35 -23.69 9.18
C ASN A 31 33.20 -23.27 7.98
N PHE A 32 34.51 -23.22 8.25
CA PHE A 32 35.59 -22.77 7.38
C PHE A 32 36.10 -23.96 6.56
N GLN A 33 36.22 -23.84 5.24
CA GLN A 33 37.09 -24.71 4.43
C GLN A 33 37.54 -24.03 3.12
N SER A 34 38.84 -23.71 3.06
CA SER A 34 39.65 -23.57 1.83
C SER A 34 40.56 -24.82 1.77
N PRO A 35 41.05 -25.35 0.62
CA PRO A 35 41.83 -24.57 -0.37
C PRO A 35 41.81 -25.00 -1.88
N LEU A 36 42.08 -23.99 -2.74
CA LEU A 36 42.88 -23.95 -3.99
C LEU A 36 42.62 -24.93 -5.15
N THR A 37 42.22 -24.40 -6.33
CA THR A 37 43.04 -24.23 -7.57
C THR A 37 42.17 -23.94 -8.80
N GLY A 38 42.64 -23.10 -9.72
CA GLY A 38 42.13 -23.04 -11.11
C GLY A 38 41.79 -21.64 -11.61
N ALA A 39 42.75 -21.01 -12.29
CA ALA A 39 42.60 -19.72 -12.95
C ALA A 39 41.47 -19.72 -14.00
N ASN A 40 40.61 -18.71 -13.96
CA ASN A 40 39.95 -18.20 -15.16
C ASN A 40 39.74 -16.70 -15.00
N THR A 41 40.70 -15.93 -15.52
CA THR A 41 40.58 -14.49 -15.76
C THR A 41 39.54 -14.25 -16.84
N TYR A 42 38.28 -14.10 -16.44
CA TYR A 42 37.33 -13.27 -17.16
C TYR A 42 37.13 -12.00 -16.34
N SER A 43 37.72 -10.91 -16.83
CA SER A 43 37.39 -9.56 -16.36
C SER A 43 35.89 -9.34 -16.61
N ARG A 44 35.08 -9.65 -15.60
CA ARG A 44 33.66 -9.29 -15.59
C ARG A 44 33.65 -7.79 -15.37
N ALA A 45 33.66 -7.05 -16.48
CA ALA A 45 33.39 -5.62 -16.49
C ALA A 45 32.24 -5.37 -15.51
N SER A 46 32.57 -4.71 -14.41
CA SER A 46 31.64 -4.41 -13.35
C SER A 46 30.57 -3.53 -13.99
N ARG A 47 29.39 -4.11 -14.27
CA ARG A 47 28.23 -3.31 -14.67
C ARG A 47 28.11 -2.20 -13.62
N PRO A 48 28.07 -0.92 -14.02
CA PRO A 48 27.90 0.13 -13.03
C PRO A 48 26.66 -0.21 -12.20
N PRO A 49 26.72 -0.08 -10.86
CA PRO A 49 25.57 -0.33 -10.03
C PRO A 49 24.42 0.51 -10.58
N ARG A 50 23.31 -0.16 -10.92
CA ARG A 50 22.07 0.53 -11.30
C ARG A 50 21.78 1.48 -10.12
N PRO A 51 21.48 2.77 -10.35
CA PRO A 51 21.01 3.62 -9.25
C PRO A 51 19.89 2.85 -8.55
N ALA A 52 20.08 2.57 -7.26
CA ALA A 52 19.26 1.61 -6.52
C ALA A 52 17.78 2.01 -6.42
N ASP A 53 17.43 3.21 -6.92
CA ASP A 53 16.18 3.90 -6.63
C ASP A 53 15.26 4.07 -7.85
N LEU A 54 15.59 3.49 -9.01
CA LEU A 54 14.75 3.62 -10.21
C LEU A 54 14.27 2.26 -10.70
N LEU A 55 12.97 2.01 -10.46
CA LEU A 55 12.22 0.94 -11.13
C LEU A 55 12.36 1.08 -12.65
N SER A 56 12.62 -0.03 -13.33
CA SER A 56 12.54 -0.12 -14.79
C SER A 56 11.11 0.08 -15.28
N ASP A 57 10.95 0.43 -16.55
CA ASP A 57 9.63 0.64 -17.15
C ASP A 57 8.75 -0.63 -17.06
N LEU A 58 9.36 -1.81 -17.18
CA LEU A 58 8.68 -3.09 -17.01
C LEU A 58 8.16 -3.30 -15.57
N GLU A 59 8.95 -2.91 -14.57
CA GLU A 59 8.53 -2.98 -13.16
C GLU A 59 7.41 -1.98 -12.87
N LYS A 60 7.50 -0.77 -13.43
CA LYS A 60 6.42 0.23 -13.31
C LYS A 60 5.12 -0.24 -13.95
N GLU A 61 5.20 -0.84 -15.13
CA GLU A 61 4.06 -1.44 -15.80
C GLU A 61 3.46 -2.57 -14.96
N HIS A 62 4.31 -3.44 -14.40
CA HIS A 62 3.88 -4.52 -13.51
C HIS A 62 3.10 -3.99 -12.30
N PHE A 63 3.66 -3.04 -11.54
CA PHE A 63 2.97 -2.46 -10.38
C PHE A 63 1.68 -1.73 -10.76
N THR A 64 1.68 -1.03 -11.89
CA THR A 64 0.46 -0.38 -12.42
C THR A 64 -0.63 -1.42 -12.73
N ASN A 65 -0.26 -2.57 -13.29
CA ASN A 65 -1.20 -3.65 -13.56
C ASN A 65 -1.70 -4.29 -12.26
N VAL A 66 -0.83 -4.52 -11.27
CA VAL A 66 -1.24 -5.00 -9.94
C VAL A 66 -2.23 -4.04 -9.29
N ALA A 67 -1.96 -2.73 -9.32
CA ALA A 67 -2.83 -1.69 -8.80
C ALA A 67 -4.24 -1.70 -9.44
N LYS A 68 -4.31 -1.89 -10.77
CA LYS A 68 -5.60 -2.04 -11.48
C LYS A 68 -6.39 -3.25 -10.98
N HIS A 69 -5.74 -4.42 -10.86
CA HIS A 69 -6.38 -5.63 -10.35
C HIS A 69 -6.84 -5.48 -8.89
N MET A 70 -6.04 -4.82 -8.04
CA MET A 70 -6.43 -4.51 -6.66
C MET A 70 -7.69 -3.66 -6.60
N THR A 71 -7.79 -2.66 -7.47
CA THR A 71 -8.97 -1.78 -7.51
C THR A 71 -10.23 -2.53 -7.97
N GLN A 72 -10.11 -3.38 -8.99
CA GLN A 72 -11.22 -4.23 -9.43
C GLN A 72 -11.66 -5.22 -8.35
N ALA A 73 -10.71 -5.84 -7.65
CA ALA A 73 -10.99 -6.74 -6.54
C ALA A 73 -11.67 -6.01 -5.36
N LEU A 74 -11.26 -4.78 -5.07
CA LEU A 74 -11.90 -3.93 -4.08
C LEU A 74 -13.36 -3.63 -4.47
N LEU A 75 -13.59 -3.14 -5.69
CA LEU A 75 -14.92 -2.82 -6.19
C LEU A 75 -15.85 -4.03 -6.14
N ALA A 76 -15.35 -5.21 -6.48
CA ALA A 76 -16.09 -6.45 -6.33
C ALA A 76 -16.38 -6.79 -4.85
N ALA A 77 -15.41 -6.57 -3.96
CA ALA A 77 -15.54 -6.86 -2.54
C ALA A 77 -16.46 -5.90 -1.78
N THR A 78 -16.56 -4.63 -2.21
CA THR A 78 -17.39 -3.58 -1.60
C THR A 78 -18.78 -3.48 -2.23
N ASN A 79 -19.04 -4.20 -3.33
CA ASN A 79 -20.36 -4.23 -3.94
C ASN A 79 -21.37 -4.91 -3.01
N TYR A 80 -22.20 -4.09 -2.35
CA TYR A 80 -23.26 -4.52 -1.41
C TYR A 80 -24.34 -5.41 -2.03
N THR A 81 -24.42 -5.47 -3.36
CA THR A 81 -25.34 -6.39 -4.06
C THR A 81 -24.82 -7.83 -4.11
N GLN A 82 -23.54 -8.05 -3.80
CA GLN A 82 -22.94 -9.38 -3.70
C GLN A 82 -23.02 -9.91 -2.26
N VAL A 83 -23.23 -11.23 -2.17
CA VAL A 83 -23.56 -12.05 -1.00
C VAL A 83 -22.46 -12.11 0.08
N LYS A 84 -22.02 -10.96 0.61
CA LYS A 84 -21.18 -10.91 1.82
C LYS A 84 -22.04 -10.46 2.98
N SER A 85 -22.08 -11.24 4.06
CA SER A 85 -22.74 -10.81 5.29
C SER A 85 -21.89 -9.74 5.97
N TRP A 86 -22.27 -8.48 5.73
CA TRP A 86 -21.72 -7.33 6.42
C TRP A 86 -22.42 -7.15 7.75
N LYS A 87 -21.64 -7.11 8.83
CA LYS A 87 -22.13 -6.83 10.17
C LYS A 87 -21.66 -5.45 10.61
N ARG A 88 -22.61 -4.60 10.99
CA ARG A 88 -22.31 -3.31 11.63
C ARG A 88 -21.66 -3.54 12.99
N ILE A 89 -20.53 -2.89 13.23
CA ILE A 89 -19.79 -2.98 14.50
C ILE A 89 -19.76 -1.65 15.27
N HIS A 90 -19.91 -0.53 14.56
CA HIS A 90 -20.03 0.80 15.13
C HIS A 90 -20.91 1.66 14.22
N ASP A 91 -21.32 2.85 14.67
CA ASP A 91 -21.93 3.83 13.78
C ASP A 91 -21.01 4.08 12.58
N GLN A 92 -21.58 3.95 11.39
CA GLN A 92 -20.91 3.99 10.09
C GLN A 92 -19.80 2.96 9.80
N ILE A 93 -19.53 2.00 10.70
CA ILE A 93 -18.48 0.97 10.49
C ILE A 93 -19.10 -0.42 10.38
N ASN A 94 -18.83 -1.09 9.27
CA ASN A 94 -19.24 -2.45 8.98
C ASN A 94 -18.01 -3.35 8.79
N ARG A 95 -18.14 -4.63 9.11
CA ARG A 95 -17.11 -5.64 8.82
C ARG A 95 -17.71 -6.88 8.16
N THR A 96 -16.93 -7.59 7.36
CA THR A 96 -17.37 -8.90 6.83
C THR A 96 -17.39 -9.93 7.94
N GLU A 97 -18.43 -10.76 8.00
CA GLU A 97 -18.43 -11.93 8.87
C GLU A 97 -17.51 -13.02 8.29
N GLY A 98 -16.55 -13.46 9.10
CA GLY A 98 -15.59 -14.49 8.77
C GLY A 98 -15.00 -15.10 10.05
N SER A 99 -14.47 -16.33 9.94
CA SER A 99 -13.81 -17.06 11.03
C SER A 99 -12.83 -16.17 11.79
N SER A 100 -12.82 -16.27 13.13
CA SER A 100 -12.06 -15.41 14.06
C SER A 100 -10.53 -15.40 13.88
N LEU A 101 -10.01 -16.14 12.91
CA LEU A 101 -8.58 -16.29 12.60
C LEU A 101 -8.22 -15.86 11.16
N GLY A 102 -9.19 -15.40 10.37
CA GLY A 102 -8.96 -14.99 8.97
C GLY A 102 -8.95 -13.47 8.76
N PRO A 103 -8.45 -12.98 7.61
CA PRO A 103 -8.49 -11.57 7.26
C PRO A 103 -9.93 -11.05 7.25
N CYS A 104 -10.17 -9.93 7.95
CA CYS A 104 -11.47 -9.29 8.06
C CYS A 104 -11.47 -8.01 7.24
N ASN A 105 -12.45 -7.84 6.33
CA ASN A 105 -12.62 -6.57 5.63
C ASN A 105 -13.45 -5.63 6.50
N VAL A 106 -12.98 -4.40 6.63
CA VAL A 106 -13.69 -3.32 7.33
C VAL A 106 -14.09 -2.27 6.30
N HIS A 107 -15.29 -1.73 6.47
CA HIS A 107 -15.85 -0.68 5.63
C HIS A 107 -16.36 0.44 6.53
N ALA A 108 -15.84 1.65 6.35
CA ALA A 108 -16.30 2.84 7.04
C ALA A 108 -16.90 3.82 6.02
N VAL A 109 -18.05 4.39 6.35
CA VAL A 109 -18.70 5.45 5.56
C VAL A 109 -18.62 6.75 6.36
N THR A 110 -18.42 7.87 5.68
CA THR A 110 -18.55 9.19 6.32
C THR A 110 -18.99 10.22 5.31
N LYS A 111 -19.47 11.36 5.80
CA LYS A 111 -19.84 12.52 4.99
C LYS A 111 -18.80 13.60 5.19
N VAL A 112 -18.25 14.09 4.08
CA VAL A 112 -17.28 15.18 4.07
C VAL A 112 -17.88 16.34 3.28
N ASP A 113 -17.89 17.54 3.88
CA ASP A 113 -18.35 18.76 3.22
C ASP A 113 -17.18 19.39 2.44
N ALA A 114 -16.81 18.76 1.32
CA ALA A 114 -15.76 19.21 0.43
C ALA A 114 -15.97 18.68 -1.00
N ASP A 115 -15.33 19.33 -1.97
CA ASP A 115 -15.30 18.83 -3.35
C ASP A 115 -14.53 17.51 -3.45
N PHE A 116 -15.03 16.59 -4.27
CA PHE A 116 -14.41 15.28 -4.45
C PHE A 116 -12.96 15.39 -4.94
N ASN A 117 -12.67 16.29 -5.90
CA ASN A 117 -11.32 16.43 -6.45
C ASN A 117 -10.36 16.95 -5.39
N TYR A 118 -10.83 17.86 -4.53
CA TYR A 118 -10.05 18.34 -3.39
C TYR A 118 -9.69 17.20 -2.42
N ILE A 119 -10.65 16.32 -2.10
CA ILE A 119 -10.38 15.14 -1.26
C ILE A 119 -9.41 14.18 -1.97
N ALA A 120 -9.62 13.90 -3.25
CA ALA A 120 -8.79 12.99 -4.03
C ALA A 120 -7.33 13.48 -4.12
N GLU A 121 -7.12 14.78 -4.34
CA GLU A 121 -5.79 15.41 -4.34
C GLU A 121 -5.12 15.35 -2.96
N ALA A 122 -5.87 15.63 -1.89
CA ALA A 122 -5.34 15.60 -0.53
C ALA A 122 -4.85 14.20 -0.09
N LEU A 123 -5.38 13.13 -0.69
CA LEU A 123 -4.96 11.75 -0.44
C LEU A 123 -3.68 11.35 -1.19
N ILE A 124 -3.28 12.10 -2.22
CA ILE A 124 -2.08 11.78 -3.00
C ILE A 124 -0.85 12.38 -2.31
N THR A 125 -0.06 11.54 -1.65
CA THR A 125 1.19 11.97 -1.00
C THR A 125 2.42 11.42 -1.72
N THR A 126 2.99 12.21 -2.62
CA THR A 126 4.14 11.80 -3.47
C THR A 126 5.50 11.92 -2.79
N THR A 127 5.56 12.51 -1.60
CA THR A 127 6.79 12.72 -0.82
C THR A 127 6.65 12.10 0.57
N THR A 128 7.76 11.63 1.15
CA THR A 128 7.77 11.09 2.52
C THR A 128 7.24 12.09 3.54
N ASP A 129 7.62 13.36 3.47
CA ASP A 129 7.17 14.35 4.45
C ASP A 129 5.65 14.56 4.41
N ALA A 130 5.06 14.63 3.22
CA ALA A 130 3.60 14.69 3.05
C ALA A 130 2.91 13.43 3.56
N TYR A 131 3.48 12.24 3.28
CA TYR A 131 2.92 10.97 3.74
C TYR A 131 2.95 10.86 5.27
N LYS A 132 4.10 11.18 5.88
CA LYS A 132 4.30 11.25 7.33
C LYS A 132 3.34 12.20 8.02
N THR A 133 3.17 13.38 7.43
CA THR A 133 2.25 14.40 7.93
C THR A 133 0.82 13.88 7.92
N MET A 134 0.39 13.25 6.81
CA MET A 134 -0.95 12.66 6.69
C MET A 134 -1.14 11.51 7.68
N MET A 135 -0.23 10.54 7.74
CA MET A 135 -0.33 9.37 8.60
C MET A 135 -0.38 9.73 10.09
N SER A 136 0.43 10.71 10.50
CA SER A 136 0.43 11.22 11.89
C SER A 136 -0.90 11.87 12.29
N MET A 137 -1.70 12.36 11.34
CA MET A 137 -3.03 12.95 11.62
C MET A 137 -4.12 11.88 11.74
N ILE A 138 -4.00 10.76 11.02
CA ILE A 138 -5.09 9.77 10.88
C ILE A 138 -4.87 8.47 11.67
N SER A 139 -3.66 8.16 12.10
CA SER A 139 -3.31 6.92 12.78
C SER A 139 -2.62 7.19 14.11
N CYS A 140 -3.23 6.73 15.21
CA CYS A 140 -2.68 6.89 16.57
C CYS A 140 -1.59 5.87 16.91
N ASP A 141 -1.50 4.79 16.14
CA ASP A 141 -0.52 3.72 16.23
C ASP A 141 0.66 3.90 15.27
N PHE A 142 0.68 4.95 14.47
CA PHE A 142 1.75 5.26 13.53
C PHE A 142 3.12 5.42 14.22
N ILE A 143 4.17 4.84 13.63
CA ILE A 143 5.56 4.96 14.07
C ILE A 143 6.37 5.78 13.07
N ASP A 144 6.46 5.30 11.83
CA ASP A 144 7.28 5.89 10.78
C ASP A 144 6.83 5.44 9.38
N ASP A 145 7.23 6.17 8.36
CA ASP A 145 6.98 5.84 6.96
C ASP A 145 8.04 6.38 5.99
N ALA A 146 7.97 5.87 4.76
CA ALA A 146 8.71 6.36 3.62
C ALA A 146 7.93 6.15 2.31
N VAL A 147 7.95 7.15 1.43
CA VAL A 147 7.63 6.94 0.02
C VAL A 147 8.86 6.32 -0.64
N LEU A 148 8.75 5.05 -1.06
CA LEU A 148 9.85 4.31 -1.67
C LEU A 148 9.99 4.66 -3.14
N THR A 149 8.87 4.74 -3.87
CA THR A 149 8.88 5.14 -5.27
C THR A 149 7.51 5.64 -5.72
N ASN A 150 7.51 6.62 -6.62
CA ASN A 150 6.31 7.04 -7.33
C ASN A 150 6.29 6.32 -8.68
N VAL A 151 5.48 5.24 -8.76
CA VAL A 151 5.35 4.41 -9.97
C VAL A 151 4.69 5.20 -11.09
N MET A 152 3.63 5.92 -10.76
CA MET A 152 2.91 6.82 -11.65
C MET A 152 2.51 8.06 -10.86
N THR A 153 2.74 9.24 -11.44
CA THR A 153 2.37 10.53 -10.83
C THR A 153 1.24 11.19 -11.64
N PRO A 154 0.43 12.05 -11.00
CA PRO A 154 -0.60 12.80 -11.71
C PRO A 154 -0.05 13.64 -12.87
N THR A 155 -0.82 13.72 -13.96
CA THR A 155 -0.54 14.60 -15.10
C THR A 155 -1.69 15.57 -15.34
N ALA A 156 -1.50 16.58 -16.19
CA ALA A 156 -2.57 17.54 -16.51
C ALA A 156 -3.81 16.86 -17.12
N GLU A 157 -3.61 15.77 -17.88
CA GLU A 157 -4.68 14.97 -18.49
C GLU A 157 -5.28 13.94 -17.52
N ASN A 158 -4.55 13.61 -16.44
CA ASN A 158 -4.92 12.59 -15.46
C ASN A 158 -4.58 13.08 -14.04
N SER A 159 -5.29 14.11 -13.58
CA SER A 159 -4.97 14.88 -12.36
C SER A 159 -5.05 14.10 -11.05
N HIS A 160 -5.72 12.95 -11.03
CA HIS A 160 -5.85 12.13 -9.82
C HIS A 160 -5.32 10.69 -10.01
N ARG A 161 -4.64 10.40 -11.13
CA ARG A 161 -4.06 9.07 -11.34
C ARG A 161 -2.70 8.99 -10.67
N TYR A 162 -2.64 8.18 -9.62
CA TYR A 162 -1.43 7.97 -8.84
C TYR A 162 -1.24 6.49 -8.53
N VAL A 163 0.01 6.03 -8.62
CA VAL A 163 0.44 4.73 -8.09
C VAL A 163 1.76 4.94 -7.34
N GLY A 164 1.79 4.56 -6.07
CA GLY A 164 2.94 4.73 -5.18
C GLY A 164 3.31 3.44 -4.47
N LEU A 165 4.60 3.20 -4.28
CA LEU A 165 5.10 2.20 -3.35
C LEU A 165 5.59 2.88 -2.08
N LYS A 166 5.07 2.45 -0.93
CA LYS A 166 5.35 3.06 0.36
C LYS A 166 5.70 1.99 1.39
N TRP A 167 6.47 2.39 2.39
CA TRP A 167 6.69 1.61 3.60
C TRP A 167 6.06 2.35 4.78
N ALA A 168 5.43 1.63 5.70
CA ALA A 168 4.91 2.22 6.93
C ALA A 168 4.97 1.23 8.09
N ALA A 169 5.30 1.73 9.28
CA ALA A 169 5.40 0.98 10.52
C ALA A 169 4.35 1.44 11.55
N PHE A 170 3.79 0.47 12.28
CA PHE A 170 2.71 0.66 13.23
C PHE A 170 2.97 -0.08 14.54
N LYS A 171 2.58 0.54 15.65
CA LYS A 171 2.60 -0.03 16.99
C LYS A 171 1.60 -1.16 17.09
N ASN A 172 2.02 -2.26 17.70
CA ASN A 172 1.09 -3.32 17.99
C ASN A 172 0.31 -3.02 19.29
N LEU A 173 -1.01 -3.10 19.26
CA LEU A 173 -1.87 -2.81 20.42
C LEU A 173 -1.92 -3.95 21.45
N ILE A 174 -1.40 -5.13 21.08
CA ILE A 174 -1.22 -6.30 21.94
C ILE A 174 0.27 -6.58 22.14
N PRO A 175 0.68 -7.19 23.28
CA PRO A 175 2.10 -7.42 23.62
C PRO A 175 2.80 -8.35 22.62
N SER A 176 3.21 -7.77 21.50
CA SER A 176 3.79 -8.43 20.36
C SER A 176 4.60 -7.40 19.57
N LYS A 177 5.46 -7.87 18.67
CA LYS A 177 6.34 -6.99 17.90
C LYS A 177 5.51 -6.02 17.05
N ASP A 178 5.97 -4.78 16.97
CA ASP A 178 5.50 -3.80 16.00
C ASP A 178 5.59 -4.35 14.58
N LYS A 179 4.70 -3.86 13.70
CA LYS A 179 4.56 -4.36 12.34
C LYS A 179 4.87 -3.28 11.34
N ASP A 180 5.49 -3.68 10.25
CA ASP A 180 5.71 -2.83 9.09
C ASP A 180 5.17 -3.49 7.81
N PHE A 181 4.86 -2.64 6.83
CA PHE A 181 4.24 -3.07 5.59
C PHE A 181 4.86 -2.34 4.40
N ILE A 182 5.04 -3.07 3.31
CA ILE A 182 5.21 -2.50 1.97
C ILE A 182 3.82 -2.41 1.33
N ILE A 183 3.45 -1.20 0.94
CA ILE A 183 2.10 -0.82 0.52
C ILE A 183 2.17 -0.33 -0.92
N LEU A 184 1.37 -0.93 -1.78
CA LEU A 184 1.07 -0.38 -3.10
C LEU A 184 -0.21 0.44 -3.00
N GLU A 185 -0.09 1.75 -3.13
CA GLU A 185 -1.20 2.69 -3.11
C GLU A 185 -1.63 3.02 -4.54
N VAL A 186 -2.94 3.20 -4.72
CA VAL A 186 -3.53 3.58 -6.01
C VAL A 186 -4.67 4.57 -5.81
N THR A 187 -4.65 5.63 -6.62
CA THR A 187 -5.76 6.56 -6.78
C THR A 187 -6.18 6.51 -8.25
N LEU A 188 -7.44 6.13 -8.50
CA LEU A 188 -8.03 6.13 -9.84
C LEU A 188 -9.14 7.16 -9.89
N SER A 189 -8.99 8.12 -10.81
CA SER A 189 -10.08 8.90 -11.38
C SER A 189 -10.38 8.41 -12.79
#